data_AF-A0A4V2M070-F1
#
_entry.id   AF-A0A4V2M070-F1
#
_cell.length_a   1.000
_cell.length_b   1.000
_cell.length_c   1.000
_cell.angle_alpha   90.00
_cell.angle_beta   90.00
_cell.angle_gamma   90.00
#
_symmetry.space_group_name_H-M   'P 1'
#
loop_
_entity.id
_entity.type
_entity.pdbx_description
1 polymer ?
#
loop_
_entity_poly.entity_id
_entity_poly.type
_entity_poly.pdbx_seq_one_letter_code
_entity_poly.pdbx_strand_id
1 'polypeptide(L)'
;MAGRNSRFVVSLPRERISLRFAGVYYFAAQLDALMSQKEINNRELSEYFASRVAYYAMPFQKWTSLHIFSSHFVDVTFAEDLSRALRIKYARRGECAKPWCQARPAHLLAVDLFAAHGFDSPLQHELADWVEPREGCCPPVDEATCPPIEDMWEEWVEDRQYWLFVEQIAEELFYLLFGNRSFLAKFHDRLADWMRLNNAHLASGELFRKDAGGQYVLRRVGPPEWVKRAVFFRDRGYCCSCNRDLNGDQSPLNRSQFDHIVPLALGGLNDVSNLQLLCKDCNNQKGGRTVPVGDVYERWYPIDRLPRDDPLRLV
;
A
#
# COMPACT_ATOMS: atom_id res chain seq x y z
N MET A 1 37.92 -31.47 -28.25
CA MET A 1 36.56 -31.12 -27.81
C MET A 1 36.55 -30.98 -26.29
N ALA A 2 36.47 -29.75 -25.79
CA ALA A 2 36.14 -29.46 -24.39
C ALA A 2 35.51 -28.06 -24.38
N GLY A 3 34.19 -28.02 -24.51
CA GLY A 3 33.43 -26.77 -24.50
C GLY A 3 33.43 -26.19 -23.09
N ARG A 4 34.02 -25.00 -22.93
CA ARG A 4 33.89 -24.20 -21.72
C ARG A 4 32.45 -23.67 -21.63
N ASN A 5 31.66 -24.26 -20.73
CA ASN A 5 30.42 -23.67 -20.25
C ASN A 5 30.75 -22.40 -19.44
N SER A 6 30.78 -21.24 -20.08
CA SER A 6 30.72 -19.97 -19.37
C SER A 6 29.30 -19.77 -18.85
N ARG A 7 29.07 -20.08 -17.57
CA ARG A 7 27.86 -19.64 -16.86
C ARG A 7 27.89 -18.11 -16.86
N PHE A 8 27.05 -17.49 -17.69
CA PHE A 8 26.75 -16.07 -17.59
C PHE A 8 26.05 -15.84 -16.24
N VAL A 9 26.80 -15.35 -15.25
CA VAL A 9 26.21 -14.79 -14.04
C VAL A 9 25.65 -13.44 -14.46
N VAL A 10 24.37 -13.43 -14.87
CA VAL A 10 23.64 -12.19 -15.10
C VAL A 10 23.54 -11.50 -13.76
N SER A 11 24.37 -10.47 -13.54
CA SER A 11 24.24 -9.61 -12.37
C SER A 11 22.85 -9.00 -12.40
N LEU A 12 22.06 -9.31 -11.38
CA LEU A 12 20.71 -8.77 -11.25
C LEU A 12 20.80 -7.24 -11.12
N PRO A 13 19.88 -6.45 -11.72
CA PRO A 13 19.83 -5.00 -11.56
C PRO A 13 19.90 -4.56 -10.09
N ARG A 14 20.59 -3.44 -9.82
CA ARG A 14 20.91 -2.95 -8.47
C ARG A 14 19.71 -2.49 -7.63
N GLU A 15 18.55 -2.26 -8.24
CA GLU A 15 17.32 -1.83 -7.57
C GLU A 15 16.28 -2.97 -7.69
N ARG A 16 16.26 -3.89 -6.72
CA ARG A 16 15.27 -4.96 -6.62
C ARG A 16 14.68 -4.99 -5.21
N ILE A 17 13.36 -5.14 -5.16
CA ILE A 17 12.63 -5.51 -3.96
C ILE A 17 12.37 -7.02 -3.97
N SER A 18 12.50 -7.66 -2.81
CA SER A 18 12.13 -9.07 -2.65
C SER A 18 10.69 -9.13 -2.15
N LEU A 19 9.75 -9.44 -3.03
CA LEU A 19 8.33 -9.50 -2.65
C LEU A 19 8.07 -10.76 -1.80
N ARG A 20 7.70 -10.55 -0.54
CA ARG A 20 7.28 -11.58 0.41
C ARG A 20 5.82 -11.38 0.75
N PHE A 21 4.97 -11.51 -0.26
CA PHE A 21 3.53 -11.23 -0.22
C PHE A 21 2.69 -11.93 0.88
N ALA A 22 3.28 -12.79 1.71
CA ALA A 22 2.64 -13.36 2.88
C ALA A 22 2.06 -12.23 3.73
N GLY A 23 0.73 -12.18 3.86
CA GLY A 23 0.00 -11.16 4.61
C GLY A 23 -0.12 -9.77 3.95
N VAL A 24 0.64 -9.45 2.90
CA VAL A 24 0.55 -8.11 2.27
C VAL A 24 -0.80 -7.89 1.58
N TYR A 25 -1.39 -8.93 1.00
CA TYR A 25 -2.73 -8.86 0.42
C TYR A 25 -3.82 -8.50 1.44
N TYR A 26 -3.64 -8.86 2.71
CA TYR A 26 -4.56 -8.48 3.78
C TYR A 26 -4.57 -6.96 3.96
N PHE A 27 -3.41 -6.31 4.03
CA PHE A 27 -3.33 -4.85 4.08
C PHE A 27 -3.85 -4.20 2.81
N ALA A 28 -3.54 -4.74 1.63
CA ALA A 28 -4.03 -4.19 0.37
C ALA A 28 -5.56 -4.17 0.31
N ALA A 29 -6.21 -5.26 0.76
CA ALA A 29 -7.66 -5.36 0.81
C ALA A 29 -8.27 -4.38 1.82
N GLN A 30 -7.71 -4.28 3.03
CA GLN A 30 -8.19 -3.34 4.04
C GLN A 30 -7.99 -1.89 3.62
N LEU A 31 -6.86 -1.56 3.02
CA LEU A 31 -6.56 -0.23 2.52
C LEU A 31 -7.51 0.17 1.40
N ASP A 32 -7.79 -0.74 0.46
CA ASP A 32 -8.78 -0.49 -0.59
C ASP A 32 -10.19 -0.29 -0.01
N ALA A 33 -10.57 -1.07 0.99
CA ALA A 33 -11.83 -0.90 1.72
C ALA A 33 -11.90 0.46 2.42
N LEU A 34 -10.83 0.87 3.12
CA LEU A 34 -10.72 2.16 3.79
C LEU A 34 -10.85 3.32 2.80
N MET A 35 -10.13 3.26 1.66
CA MET A 35 -10.20 4.30 0.63
C MET A 35 -11.54 4.34 -0.11
N SER A 36 -12.35 3.28 0.00
CA SER A 36 -13.70 3.22 -0.58
C SER A 36 -14.77 3.86 0.31
N GLN A 37 -14.42 4.24 1.55
CA GLN A 37 -15.35 4.89 2.46
C GLN A 37 -15.58 6.36 2.08
N LYS A 38 -16.80 6.86 2.34
CA LYS A 38 -17.15 8.27 2.11
C LYS A 38 -16.40 9.22 3.02
N GLU A 39 -16.07 8.77 4.23
CA GLU A 39 -15.30 9.50 5.23
C GLU A 39 -14.32 8.52 5.86
N ILE A 40 -13.06 8.94 6.03
CA ILE A 40 -12.06 8.15 6.76
C ILE A 40 -12.20 8.50 8.24
N ASN A 41 -12.97 7.72 8.98
CA ASN A 41 -13.18 7.90 10.42
C ASN A 41 -12.08 7.24 11.25
N ASN A 42 -10.82 7.43 10.84
CA ASN A 42 -9.65 7.05 11.62
C ASN A 42 -8.93 8.33 12.04
N ARG A 43 -9.04 8.65 13.33
CA ARG A 43 -8.53 9.89 13.92
C ARG A 43 -7.01 9.94 13.86
N GLU A 44 -6.35 8.84 14.19
CA GLU A 44 -4.90 8.74 14.23
C GLU A 44 -4.29 8.95 12.83
N LEU A 45 -4.81 8.25 11.83
CA LEU A 45 -4.42 8.44 10.42
C LEU A 45 -4.66 9.89 9.97
N SER A 46 -5.81 10.47 10.34
CA SER A 46 -6.15 11.83 9.95
C SER A 46 -5.22 12.87 10.58
N GLU A 47 -4.90 12.74 11.88
CA GLU A 47 -3.99 13.63 12.59
C GLU A 47 -2.54 13.51 12.06
N TYR A 48 -2.08 12.28 11.79
CA TYR A 48 -0.78 12.01 11.21
C TYR A 48 -0.61 12.69 9.84
N PHE A 49 -1.59 12.54 8.95
CA PHE A 49 -1.53 13.18 7.63
C PHE A 49 -1.68 14.70 7.71
N ALA A 50 -2.59 15.20 8.54
CA ALA A 50 -2.80 16.65 8.71
C ALA A 50 -1.56 17.37 9.25
N SER A 51 -0.74 16.72 10.09
CA SER A 51 0.48 17.31 10.65
C SER A 51 1.71 17.22 9.73
N ARG A 52 1.66 16.37 8.70
CA ARG A 52 2.83 16.05 7.84
C ARG A 52 2.64 16.46 6.38
N VAL A 53 1.71 17.36 6.10
CA VAL A 53 1.39 17.82 4.73
C VAL A 53 2.64 18.25 3.96
N ALA A 54 3.61 18.89 4.61
CA ALA A 54 4.86 19.30 3.98
C ALA A 54 5.66 18.13 3.36
N TYR A 55 5.64 16.95 3.98
CA TYR A 55 6.42 15.79 3.53
C TYR A 55 5.89 15.20 2.23
N TYR A 56 4.57 15.04 2.12
CA TYR A 56 3.93 14.46 0.94
C TYR A 56 3.49 15.49 -0.11
N ALA A 57 3.60 16.80 0.20
CA ALA A 57 3.40 17.87 -0.77
C ALA A 57 4.59 18.05 -1.73
N MET A 58 5.78 17.56 -1.37
CA MET A 58 6.96 17.66 -2.20
C MET A 58 6.75 16.93 -3.54
N PRO A 59 7.11 17.55 -4.68
CA PRO A 59 6.85 16.96 -5.98
C PRO A 59 7.72 15.72 -6.21
N PHE A 60 7.10 14.68 -6.75
CA PHE A 60 7.71 13.48 -7.30
C PHE A 60 8.80 12.90 -6.40
N GLN A 61 8.46 12.67 -5.13
CA GLN A 61 9.32 11.90 -4.23
C GLN A 61 9.31 10.43 -4.66
N LYS A 62 10.46 9.75 -4.51
CA LYS A 62 10.53 8.29 -4.75
C LYS A 62 9.76 7.52 -3.68
N TRP A 63 9.90 7.94 -2.42
CA TRP A 63 9.03 7.52 -1.33
C TRP A 63 7.75 8.34 -1.42
N THR A 64 6.74 7.76 -2.06
CA THR A 64 5.50 8.46 -2.44
C THR A 64 4.59 8.70 -1.25
N SER A 65 3.54 9.51 -1.45
CA SER A 65 2.47 9.65 -0.46
C SER A 65 1.81 8.31 -0.11
N LEU A 66 1.76 7.37 -1.07
CA LEU A 66 1.27 6.01 -0.84
C LEU A 66 2.20 5.20 0.09
N HIS A 67 3.53 5.30 -0.06
CA HIS A 67 4.44 4.61 0.87
C HIS A 67 4.33 5.14 2.30
N ILE A 68 4.26 6.47 2.45
CA ILE A 68 4.07 7.13 3.75
C ILE A 68 2.76 6.65 4.39
N PHE A 69 1.69 6.59 3.60
CA PHE A 69 0.39 6.13 4.07
C PHE A 69 0.43 4.66 4.45
N SER A 70 0.95 3.82 3.58
CA SER A 70 1.06 2.38 3.81
C SER A 70 1.86 2.05 5.06
N SER A 71 2.99 2.73 5.29
CA SER A 71 3.83 2.51 6.47
C SER A 71 3.05 2.79 7.76
N HIS A 72 2.39 3.95 7.84
CA HIS A 72 1.63 4.31 9.03
C HIS A 72 0.34 3.48 9.20
N PHE A 73 -0.33 3.14 8.09
CA PHE A 73 -1.50 2.25 8.12
C PHE A 73 -1.16 0.86 8.65
N VAL A 74 -0.02 0.29 8.24
CA VAL A 74 0.47 -0.99 8.73
C VAL A 74 0.78 -0.91 10.23
N ASP A 75 1.47 0.14 10.67
CA ASP A 75 1.80 0.37 12.08
C ASP A 75 0.55 0.52 12.98
N VAL A 76 -0.45 1.29 12.54
CA VAL A 76 -1.74 1.40 13.23
C VAL A 76 -2.46 0.05 13.30
N THR A 77 -2.46 -0.72 12.19
CA THR A 77 -3.07 -2.06 12.17
C THR A 77 -2.38 -3.01 13.17
N PHE A 78 -1.06 -2.87 13.29
CA PHE A 78 -0.25 -3.62 14.24
C PHE A 78 -0.55 -3.25 15.69
N ALA A 79 -0.68 -1.96 16.01
CA ALA A 79 -1.11 -1.48 17.32
C ALA A 79 -2.54 -1.90 17.69
N GLU A 80 -3.45 -1.97 16.71
CA GLU A 80 -4.81 -2.50 16.92
C GLU A 80 -4.80 -4.00 17.25
N ASP A 81 -3.94 -4.79 16.59
CA ASP A 81 -3.79 -6.22 16.90
C ASP A 81 -3.13 -6.45 18.28
N LEU A 82 -2.17 -5.62 18.66
CA LEU A 82 -1.65 -5.59 20.04
C LEU A 82 -2.78 -5.31 21.04
N SER A 83 -3.60 -4.28 20.78
CA SER A 83 -4.72 -3.91 21.65
C SER A 83 -5.74 -5.05 21.80
N ARG A 84 -5.93 -5.89 20.77
CA ARG A 84 -6.69 -7.14 20.87
C ARG A 84 -5.97 -8.13 21.78
N ALA A 85 -4.69 -8.37 21.54
CA ALA A 85 -3.89 -9.35 22.27
C ALA A 85 -3.82 -9.07 23.77
N LEU A 86 -3.67 -7.80 24.18
CA LEU A 86 -3.63 -7.41 25.59
C LEU A 86 -4.95 -7.67 26.34
N ARG A 87 -6.06 -7.88 25.63
CA ARG A 87 -7.36 -8.25 26.23
C ARG A 87 -7.54 -9.75 26.40
N ILE A 88 -6.61 -10.55 25.90
CA ILE A 88 -6.64 -12.00 25.99
C ILE A 88 -5.82 -12.43 27.20
N LYS A 89 -6.39 -13.34 28.00
CA LYS A 89 -5.67 -13.97 29.10
C LYS A 89 -4.99 -15.22 28.58
N TYR A 90 -3.67 -15.23 28.44
CA TYR A 90 -2.94 -16.36 27.85
C TYR A 90 -2.56 -17.40 28.91
N ALA A 91 -2.64 -18.68 28.54
CA ALA A 91 -2.15 -19.76 29.39
C ALA A 91 -0.78 -20.25 28.89
N ARG A 92 0.09 -20.68 29.80
CA ARG A 92 1.33 -21.37 29.42
C ARG A 92 0.99 -22.66 28.69
N ARG A 93 1.62 -22.87 27.54
CA ARG A 93 1.35 -24.03 26.66
C ARG A 93 1.49 -25.36 27.39
N GLY A 94 2.49 -25.49 28.26
CA GLY A 94 2.74 -26.70 29.06
C GLY A 94 1.67 -27.01 30.11
N GLU A 95 0.88 -26.02 30.53
CA GLU A 95 -0.15 -26.17 31.57
C GLU A 95 -1.51 -26.60 31.00
N CYS A 96 -1.69 -26.46 29.68
CA CYS A 96 -2.88 -26.92 28.98
C CYS A 96 -2.78 -28.43 28.68
N ALA A 97 -3.05 -29.26 29.69
CA ALA A 97 -2.74 -30.70 29.67
C ALA A 97 -3.75 -31.61 28.97
N LYS A 98 -4.85 -31.10 28.39
CA LYS A 98 -5.90 -31.95 27.80
C LYS A 98 -5.55 -32.37 26.37
N PRO A 99 -5.38 -33.67 26.06
CA PRO A 99 -4.96 -34.14 24.72
C PRO A 99 -5.93 -33.79 23.59
N TRP A 100 -7.21 -33.63 23.91
CA TRP A 100 -8.27 -33.22 22.97
C TRP A 100 -8.50 -31.71 22.92
N CYS A 101 -7.71 -30.93 23.65
CA CYS A 101 -7.80 -29.49 23.61
C CYS A 101 -6.99 -28.93 22.43
N GLN A 102 -7.70 -28.30 21.49
CA GLN A 102 -7.09 -27.49 20.43
C GLN A 102 -7.01 -26.02 20.88
N ALA A 103 -6.19 -25.73 21.91
CA ALA A 103 -5.87 -24.35 22.24
C ALA A 103 -5.11 -23.72 21.05
N ARG A 104 -5.42 -22.46 20.73
CA ARG A 104 -4.74 -21.77 19.64
C ARG A 104 -3.41 -21.24 20.17
N PRO A 105 -2.30 -21.34 19.43
CA PRO A 105 -1.08 -20.63 19.81
C PRO A 105 -1.37 -19.14 20.03
N ALA A 106 -0.68 -18.53 21.00
CA ALA A 106 -0.66 -17.08 21.08
C ALA A 106 -0.08 -16.53 19.78
N HIS A 107 -0.71 -15.50 19.24
CA HIS A 107 -0.31 -14.95 17.94
C HIS A 107 -0.52 -13.44 17.93
N LEU A 108 0.43 -12.77 17.27
CA LEU A 108 0.37 -11.37 16.90
C LEU A 108 0.67 -11.30 15.41
N LEU A 109 -0.22 -10.66 14.66
CA LEU A 109 -0.10 -10.47 13.22
C LEU A 109 1.25 -9.84 12.87
N ALA A 110 1.67 -8.81 13.61
CA ALA A 110 2.94 -8.13 13.39
C ALA A 110 4.12 -9.11 13.52
N VAL A 111 4.12 -9.94 14.56
CA VAL A 111 5.21 -10.88 14.88
C VAL A 111 5.27 -12.02 13.86
N ASP A 112 4.11 -12.59 13.51
CA ASP A 112 4.02 -13.66 12.51
C ASP A 112 4.52 -13.18 11.13
N LEU A 113 4.15 -11.95 10.76
CA LEU A 113 4.60 -11.36 9.50
C LEU A 113 6.08 -10.98 9.54
N PHE A 114 6.58 -10.46 10.65
CA PHE A 114 8.00 -10.16 10.83
C PHE A 114 8.87 -11.39 10.57
N ALA A 115 8.49 -12.51 11.18
CA ALA A 115 9.13 -13.81 10.97
C ALA A 115 9.04 -14.30 9.53
N ALA A 116 7.86 -14.19 8.89
CA ALA A 116 7.67 -14.55 7.48
C ALA A 116 8.55 -13.71 6.53
N HIS A 117 8.87 -12.48 6.93
CA HIS A 117 9.77 -11.59 6.20
C HIS A 117 11.27 -11.89 6.47
N GLY A 118 11.57 -12.88 7.32
CA GLY A 118 12.91 -13.34 7.62
C GLY A 118 13.62 -12.54 8.70
N PHE A 119 12.88 -11.76 9.48
CA PHE A 119 13.39 -11.12 10.68
C PHE A 119 13.16 -12.01 11.91
N ASP A 120 13.86 -11.71 13.00
CA ASP A 120 13.78 -12.47 14.25
C ASP A 120 13.49 -11.53 15.42
N SER A 121 12.54 -11.88 16.29
CA SER A 121 12.11 -11.04 17.40
C SER A 121 12.08 -11.83 18.72
N PRO A 122 12.57 -11.27 19.84
CA PRO A 122 12.39 -11.87 21.16
C PRO A 122 10.92 -12.12 21.51
N LEU A 123 10.01 -11.25 21.08
CA LEU A 123 8.57 -11.38 21.31
C LEU A 123 8.00 -12.63 20.62
N GLN A 124 8.53 -13.01 19.46
CA GLN A 124 8.15 -14.25 18.79
C GLN A 124 8.47 -15.48 19.63
N HIS A 125 9.67 -15.51 20.20
CA HIS A 125 10.11 -16.62 21.04
C HIS A 125 9.28 -16.71 22.32
N GLU A 126 8.97 -15.58 22.95
CA GLU A 126 8.11 -15.58 24.13
C GLU A 126 6.72 -16.13 23.78
N LEU A 127 6.06 -15.60 22.75
CA LEU A 127 4.71 -16.03 22.34
C LEU A 127 4.60 -17.53 22.02
N ALA A 128 5.68 -18.18 21.58
CA ALA A 128 5.68 -19.62 21.27
C ALA A 128 5.39 -20.52 22.50
N ASP A 129 5.62 -20.01 23.70
CA ASP A 129 5.35 -20.69 24.96
C ASP A 129 3.92 -20.47 25.50
N TRP A 130 3.11 -19.70 24.79
CA TRP A 130 1.76 -19.30 25.21
C TRP A 130 0.68 -19.78 24.25
N VAL A 131 -0.52 -19.97 24.78
CA VAL A 131 -1.72 -20.29 24.01
C VAL A 131 -2.89 -19.41 24.43
N GLU A 132 -3.77 -19.09 23.48
CA GLU A 132 -5.08 -18.50 23.74
C GLU A 132 -5.99 -19.62 24.32
N PRO A 133 -6.36 -19.54 25.60
CA PRO A 133 -7.12 -20.60 26.25
C PRO A 133 -8.53 -20.66 25.68
N ARG A 134 -9.02 -21.89 25.50
CA ARG A 134 -10.45 -22.18 25.32
C ARG A 134 -11.08 -22.58 26.64
N GLU A 135 -12.39 -22.41 26.76
CA GLU A 135 -13.11 -22.84 27.96
C GLU A 135 -12.88 -24.33 28.25
N GLY A 136 -12.55 -24.62 29.51
CA GLY A 136 -12.31 -25.98 29.99
C GLY A 136 -11.02 -26.65 29.47
N CYS A 137 -10.19 -25.95 28.71
CA CYS A 137 -8.94 -26.49 28.14
C CYS A 137 -7.71 -26.29 29.02
N CYS A 138 -7.56 -25.08 29.54
CA CYS A 138 -6.42 -24.64 30.34
C CYS A 138 -6.91 -24.27 31.75
N PRO A 139 -6.01 -24.21 32.75
CA PRO A 139 -6.33 -23.65 34.06
C PRO A 139 -6.88 -22.21 33.94
N PRO A 140 -7.69 -21.74 34.90
CA PRO A 140 -8.06 -20.34 34.98
C PRO A 140 -6.81 -19.45 35.03
N VAL A 141 -6.76 -18.44 34.17
CA VAL A 141 -5.63 -17.52 34.05
C VAL A 141 -5.97 -16.21 34.75
N ASP A 142 -5.05 -15.68 35.55
CA ASP A 142 -5.13 -14.32 36.10
C ASP A 142 -4.29 -13.33 35.27
N GLU A 143 -4.48 -12.03 35.52
CA GLU A 143 -3.80 -10.99 34.73
C GLU A 143 -2.29 -10.94 35.01
N ALA A 144 -1.87 -11.31 36.22
CA ALA A 144 -0.47 -11.33 36.64
C ALA A 144 0.34 -12.48 36.01
N THR A 145 -0.33 -13.47 35.41
CA THR A 145 0.28 -14.65 34.77
C THR A 145 0.32 -14.55 33.25
N CYS A 146 -0.10 -13.44 32.65
CA CYS A 146 0.00 -13.23 31.20
C CYS A 146 1.44 -12.87 30.77
N PRO A 147 1.83 -13.15 29.50
CA PRO A 147 3.11 -12.71 28.97
C PRO A 147 3.24 -11.18 29.01
N PRO A 148 4.46 -10.64 29.20
CA PRO A 148 4.71 -9.20 29.20
C PRO A 148 4.71 -8.62 27.77
N ILE A 149 3.62 -8.86 27.03
CA ILE A 149 3.50 -8.48 25.62
C ILE A 149 3.62 -6.96 25.44
N GLU A 150 3.05 -6.17 26.34
CA GLU A 150 3.07 -4.70 26.27
C GLU A 150 4.50 -4.16 26.39
N ASP A 151 5.22 -4.50 27.46
CA ASP A 151 6.60 -4.08 27.68
C ASP A 151 7.52 -4.50 26.52
N MET A 152 7.41 -5.75 26.07
CA MET A 152 8.22 -6.27 24.96
C MET A 152 7.86 -5.60 23.63
N TRP A 153 6.60 -5.22 23.43
CA TRP A 153 6.17 -4.48 22.25
C TRP A 153 6.77 -3.09 22.20
N GLU A 154 6.72 -2.35 23.32
CA GLU A 154 7.28 -1.00 23.41
C GLU A 154 8.77 -0.99 23.07
N GLU A 155 9.54 -1.93 23.61
CA GLU A 155 10.95 -2.09 23.25
C GLU A 155 11.14 -2.46 21.76
N TRP A 156 10.26 -3.31 21.23
CA TRP A 156 10.38 -3.82 19.86
C TRP A 156 10.09 -2.76 18.79
N VAL A 157 9.09 -1.87 19.00
CA VAL A 157 8.78 -0.80 18.04
C VAL A 157 9.81 0.33 18.01
N GLU A 158 10.65 0.43 19.05
CA GLU A 158 11.82 1.30 19.06
C GLU A 158 13.01 0.71 18.26
N ASP A 159 12.99 -0.60 17.97
CA ASP A 159 14.04 -1.24 17.19
C ASP A 159 13.97 -0.81 15.71
N ARG A 160 15.13 -0.49 15.14
CA ARG A 160 15.28 -0.16 13.73
C ARG A 160 14.80 -1.29 12.80
N GLN A 161 14.93 -2.54 13.21
CA GLN A 161 14.48 -3.69 12.41
C GLN A 161 12.96 -3.69 12.20
N TYR A 162 12.18 -3.25 13.20
CA TYR A 162 10.74 -3.10 13.07
C TYR A 162 10.40 -2.12 11.94
N TRP A 163 11.02 -0.94 11.93
CA TRP A 163 10.76 0.07 10.89
C TRP A 163 11.25 -0.35 9.51
N LEU A 164 12.38 -1.06 9.40
CA LEU A 164 12.82 -1.65 8.13
C LEU A 164 11.81 -2.68 7.59
N PHE A 165 11.16 -3.42 8.47
CA PHE A 165 10.10 -4.35 8.11
C PHE A 165 8.82 -3.64 7.67
N VAL A 166 8.40 -2.59 8.37
CA VAL A 166 7.23 -1.78 7.98
C VAL A 166 7.46 -1.11 6.62
N GLU A 167 8.67 -0.57 6.39
CA GLU A 167 9.07 -0.01 5.09
C GLU A 167 9.04 -1.07 3.98
N GLN A 168 9.52 -2.29 4.25
CA GLN A 168 9.44 -3.42 3.31
C GLN A 168 7.98 -3.73 2.95
N ILE A 169 7.06 -3.82 3.92
CA ILE A 169 5.63 -4.03 3.63
C ILE A 169 5.07 -2.87 2.80
N ALA A 170 5.47 -1.63 3.08
CA ALA A 170 5.02 -0.47 2.32
C ALA A 170 5.48 -0.50 0.85
N GLU A 171 6.71 -0.95 0.57
CA GLU A 171 7.19 -1.18 -0.80
C GLU A 171 6.39 -2.28 -1.52
N GLU A 172 6.05 -3.36 -0.82
CA GLU A 172 5.25 -4.46 -1.38
C GLU A 172 3.80 -4.01 -1.66
N LEU A 173 3.22 -3.22 -0.77
CA LEU A 173 1.92 -2.58 -0.97
C LEU A 173 1.96 -1.64 -2.17
N PHE A 174 3.00 -0.81 -2.27
CA PHE A 174 3.17 0.06 -3.43
C PHE A 174 3.27 -0.76 -4.71
N TYR A 175 4.05 -1.85 -4.74
CA TYR A 175 4.16 -2.72 -5.91
C TYR A 175 2.80 -3.26 -6.37
N LEU A 176 1.96 -3.73 -5.44
CA LEU A 176 0.63 -4.26 -5.74
C LEU A 176 -0.36 -3.17 -6.18
N LEU A 177 -0.40 -2.07 -5.42
CA LEU A 177 -1.45 -1.06 -5.54
C LEU A 177 -1.13 0.01 -6.59
N PHE A 178 0.14 0.23 -6.92
CA PHE A 178 0.53 1.17 -7.96
C PHE A 178 -0.07 0.77 -9.29
N GLY A 179 -0.21 -0.52 -9.61
CA GLY A 179 -0.88 -0.99 -10.82
C GLY A 179 -2.41 -0.84 -10.82
N ASN A 180 -3.03 -0.60 -9.66
CA ASN A 180 -4.48 -0.54 -9.51
C ASN A 180 -4.98 0.91 -9.63
N ARG A 181 -5.34 1.33 -10.85
CA ARG A 181 -5.83 2.68 -11.15
C ARG A 181 -7.09 3.06 -10.36
N SER A 182 -8.00 2.10 -10.14
CA SER A 182 -9.22 2.35 -9.36
C SER A 182 -8.89 2.66 -7.90
N PHE A 183 -7.99 1.88 -7.29
CA PHE A 183 -7.46 2.18 -5.97
C PHE A 183 -6.77 3.54 -5.94
N LEU A 184 -5.87 3.83 -6.88
CA LEU A 184 -5.15 5.10 -6.94
C LEU A 184 -6.09 6.31 -7.04
N ALA A 185 -7.18 6.19 -7.80
CA ALA A 185 -8.19 7.23 -7.88
C ALA A 185 -8.88 7.47 -6.54
N LYS A 186 -9.31 6.40 -5.85
CA LYS A 186 -9.89 6.48 -4.50
C LYS A 186 -8.90 7.10 -3.51
N PHE A 187 -7.68 6.58 -3.47
CA PHE A 187 -6.61 7.04 -2.58
C PHE A 187 -6.32 8.54 -2.76
N HIS A 188 -6.07 8.99 -3.99
CA HIS A 188 -5.77 10.41 -4.24
C HIS A 188 -6.97 11.33 -4.05
N ASP A 189 -8.20 10.83 -4.20
CA ASP A 189 -9.40 11.61 -3.87
C ASP A 189 -9.48 11.87 -2.36
N ARG A 190 -9.20 10.86 -1.52
CA ARG A 190 -9.11 11.02 -0.05
C ARG A 190 -7.97 11.94 0.37
N LEU A 191 -6.79 11.78 -0.22
CA LEU A 191 -5.65 12.67 0.07
C LEU A 191 -5.92 14.12 -0.34
N ALA A 192 -6.66 14.33 -1.43
CA ALA A 192 -7.04 15.67 -1.88
C ALA A 192 -7.98 16.37 -0.90
N ASP A 193 -8.90 15.63 -0.26
CA ASP A 193 -9.74 16.15 0.82
C ASP A 193 -8.89 16.66 2.00
N TRP A 194 -7.95 15.85 2.49
CA TRP A 194 -7.03 16.26 3.56
C TRP A 194 -6.15 17.44 3.16
N MET A 195 -5.65 17.45 1.93
CA MET A 195 -4.85 18.55 1.40
C MET A 195 -5.65 19.85 1.43
N ARG A 196 -6.91 19.85 0.97
CA ARG A 196 -7.77 21.06 0.98
C ARG A 196 -8.08 21.56 2.38
N LEU A 197 -8.28 20.66 3.34
CA LEU A 197 -8.63 21.02 4.72
C LEU A 197 -7.43 21.53 5.53
N ASN A 198 -6.22 21.06 5.24
CA ASN A 198 -5.05 21.27 6.10
C ASN A 198 -3.93 22.10 5.45
N ASN A 199 -4.05 22.57 4.20
CA ASN A 199 -2.94 23.29 3.55
C ASN A 199 -2.76 24.76 3.97
N ALA A 200 -3.69 25.34 4.73
CA ALA A 200 -3.69 26.77 5.02
C ALA A 200 -2.45 27.23 5.81
N HIS A 201 -1.89 26.37 6.67
CA HIS A 201 -0.67 26.68 7.43
C HIS A 201 0.61 26.56 6.57
N LEU A 202 0.53 25.92 5.40
CA LEU A 202 1.63 25.78 4.43
C LEU A 202 1.63 26.87 3.35
N ALA A 203 0.71 27.83 3.46
CA ALA A 203 0.52 28.96 2.57
C ALA A 203 1.75 29.87 2.35
N SER A 204 2.81 29.69 3.14
CA SER A 204 4.02 30.50 3.11
C SER A 204 5.12 29.96 2.18
N GLY A 205 4.95 28.77 1.59
CA GLY A 205 6.00 28.11 0.80
C GLY A 205 5.89 28.27 -0.72
N GLU A 206 7.03 28.13 -1.42
CA GLU A 206 7.12 28.12 -2.89
C GLU A 206 6.29 27.02 -3.57
N LEU A 207 5.88 25.98 -2.81
CA LEU A 207 5.13 24.82 -3.30
C LEU A 207 3.66 25.13 -3.64
N PHE A 208 3.09 26.15 -2.99
CA PHE A 208 1.66 26.46 -3.10
C PHE A 208 1.41 27.74 -3.90
N ARG A 209 0.20 27.85 -4.43
CA ARG A 209 -0.35 29.08 -5.01
C ARG A 209 -1.82 29.19 -4.65
N LYS A 210 -2.38 30.39 -4.69
CA LYS A 210 -3.84 30.57 -4.65
C LYS A 210 -4.45 30.31 -6.02
N ASP A 211 -5.58 29.61 -6.04
CA ASP A 211 -6.43 29.51 -7.22
C ASP A 211 -7.35 30.74 -7.36
N ALA A 212 -8.23 30.73 -8.35
CA ALA A 212 -9.17 31.84 -8.58
C ALA A 212 -10.20 32.01 -7.44
N GLY A 213 -10.48 30.94 -6.68
CA GLY A 213 -11.36 30.96 -5.51
C GLY A 213 -10.64 31.34 -4.20
N GLY A 214 -9.34 31.64 -4.25
CA GLY A 214 -8.53 31.98 -3.09
C GLY A 214 -8.08 30.78 -2.24
N GLN A 215 -8.35 29.55 -2.69
CA GLN A 215 -7.87 28.33 -2.03
C GLN A 215 -6.41 28.07 -2.36
N TYR A 216 -5.65 27.54 -1.40
CA TYR A 216 -4.29 27.09 -1.65
C TYR A 216 -4.30 25.76 -2.41
N VAL A 217 -3.55 25.69 -3.50
CA VAL A 217 -3.35 24.49 -4.31
C VAL A 217 -1.88 24.33 -4.65
N LEU A 218 -1.44 23.10 -4.87
CA LEU A 218 -0.05 22.84 -5.28
C LEU A 218 0.23 23.45 -6.65
N ARG A 219 1.43 24.02 -6.80
CA ARG A 219 1.95 24.42 -8.11
C ARG A 219 2.22 23.18 -8.94
N ARG A 220 1.89 23.24 -10.22
CA ARG A 220 2.20 22.14 -11.15
C ARG A 220 3.71 22.07 -11.36
N VAL A 221 4.27 20.88 -11.15
CA VAL A 221 5.65 20.56 -11.51
C VAL A 221 5.61 19.55 -12.65
N GLY A 222 6.46 19.73 -13.66
CA GLY A 222 6.57 18.79 -14.77
C GLY A 222 7.12 17.45 -14.28
N PRO A 223 6.53 16.30 -14.65
CA PRO A 223 7.03 15.00 -14.20
C PRO A 223 8.44 14.75 -14.75
N PRO A 224 9.41 14.38 -13.90
CA PRO A 224 10.74 14.00 -14.36
C PRO A 224 10.70 12.69 -15.15
N GLU A 225 11.77 12.38 -15.88
CA GLU A 225 11.77 11.27 -16.84
C GLU A 225 11.54 9.90 -16.18
N TRP A 226 12.03 9.69 -14.96
CA TRP A 226 11.78 8.45 -14.23
C TRP A 226 10.30 8.27 -13.88
N VAL A 227 9.58 9.35 -13.59
CA VAL A 227 8.12 9.33 -13.32
C VAL A 227 7.36 8.99 -14.59
N LYS A 228 7.70 9.65 -15.70
CA LYS A 228 7.08 9.37 -17.00
C LYS A 228 7.23 7.90 -17.38
N ARG A 229 8.45 7.36 -17.25
CA ARG A 229 8.71 5.93 -17.45
C ARG A 229 7.86 5.05 -16.54
N ALA A 230 7.84 5.31 -15.23
CA ALA A 230 7.07 4.51 -14.28
C ALA A 230 5.58 4.47 -14.63
N VAL A 231 4.97 5.62 -14.92
CA VAL A 231 3.55 5.72 -15.31
C VAL A 231 3.29 5.05 -16.66
N PHE A 232 4.17 5.25 -17.63
CA PHE A 232 4.06 4.63 -18.95
C PHE A 232 4.07 3.10 -18.87
N PHE A 233 5.00 2.52 -18.11
CA PHE A 233 5.07 1.07 -17.90
C PHE A 233 3.88 0.53 -17.12
N ARG A 234 3.44 1.23 -16.06
CA ARG A 234 2.24 0.86 -15.30
C ARG A 234 1.00 0.80 -16.21
N ASP A 235 0.82 1.82 -17.04
CA ASP A 235 -0.32 1.95 -17.96
C ASP A 235 -0.11 1.22 -19.29
N ARG A 236 1.01 0.49 -19.43
CA ARG A 236 1.39 -0.32 -20.60
C ARG A 236 1.39 0.45 -21.93
N GLY A 237 1.62 1.75 -21.88
CA GLY A 237 1.57 2.61 -23.07
C GLY A 237 0.17 2.79 -23.66
N TYR A 238 -0.91 2.52 -22.91
CA TYR A 238 -2.29 2.74 -23.36
C TYR A 238 -2.95 3.91 -22.63
N CYS A 239 -3.83 4.62 -23.34
CA CYS A 239 -4.67 5.64 -22.74
C CYS A 239 -5.58 5.02 -21.67
N CYS A 240 -5.48 5.48 -20.42
CA CYS A 240 -6.28 4.99 -19.31
C CYS A 240 -7.78 5.27 -19.40
N SER A 241 -8.22 6.09 -20.37
CA SER A 241 -9.64 6.39 -20.59
C SER A 241 -10.21 5.63 -21.79
N CYS A 242 -9.56 5.69 -22.96
CA CYS A 242 -10.10 5.12 -24.20
C CYS A 242 -9.35 3.90 -24.73
N ASN A 243 -8.32 3.43 -24.02
CA ASN A 243 -7.49 2.28 -24.38
C ASN A 243 -6.78 2.40 -25.75
N ARG A 244 -6.61 3.63 -26.26
CA ARG A 244 -5.81 3.90 -27.47
C ARG A 244 -4.34 3.61 -27.18
N ASP A 245 -3.65 2.96 -28.12
CA ASP A 245 -2.20 2.76 -28.09
C ASP A 245 -1.45 4.12 -28.19
N LEU A 246 -0.54 4.34 -27.26
CA LEU A 246 0.34 5.50 -27.12
C LEU A 246 1.82 5.12 -27.15
N ASN A 247 2.17 3.92 -27.60
CA ASN A 247 3.55 3.43 -27.71
C ASN A 247 4.35 4.20 -28.78
N GLY A 248 3.67 4.89 -29.68
CA GLY A 248 4.30 5.66 -30.76
C GLY A 248 4.70 4.81 -31.96
N ASP A 249 4.74 3.48 -31.82
CA ASP A 249 5.05 2.53 -32.89
C ASP A 249 4.01 2.54 -34.02
N GLN A 250 2.73 2.67 -33.66
CA GLN A 250 1.63 2.68 -34.64
C GLN A 250 1.30 4.08 -35.17
N SER A 251 1.70 5.14 -34.45
CA SER A 251 1.46 6.52 -34.87
C SER A 251 2.33 7.52 -34.13
N PRO A 252 3.15 8.32 -34.82
CA PRO A 252 3.94 9.39 -34.21
C PRO A 252 3.07 10.56 -33.71
N LEU A 253 1.77 10.58 -34.07
CA LEU A 253 0.81 11.62 -33.67
C LEU A 253 0.16 11.30 -32.32
N ASN A 254 0.16 10.04 -31.87
CA ASN A 254 -0.40 9.60 -30.60
C ASN A 254 0.56 9.88 -29.44
N ARG A 255 0.80 11.15 -29.13
CA ARG A 255 1.68 11.53 -28.02
C ARG A 255 0.99 11.34 -26.67
N SER A 256 1.63 10.58 -25.79
CA SER A 256 1.25 10.40 -24.40
C SER A 256 1.16 11.73 -23.65
N GLN A 257 0.08 11.94 -22.92
CA GLN A 257 -0.09 13.00 -21.93
C GLN A 257 -0.02 12.37 -20.53
N PHE A 258 0.81 12.94 -19.66
CA PHE A 258 0.89 12.56 -18.25
C PHE A 258 0.07 13.56 -17.46
N ASP A 259 -1.12 13.14 -17.04
CA ASP A 259 -2.05 14.01 -16.32
C ASP A 259 -2.39 13.45 -14.95
N HIS A 260 -2.79 14.33 -14.04
CA HIS A 260 -3.15 13.93 -12.69
C HIS A 260 -4.49 13.18 -12.67
N ILE A 261 -4.57 12.05 -11.95
CA ILE A 261 -5.80 11.31 -11.67
C ILE A 261 -6.77 12.26 -10.96
N VAL A 262 -6.34 12.80 -9.82
CA VAL A 262 -7.01 13.91 -9.15
C VAL A 262 -6.27 15.22 -9.50
N PRO A 263 -6.92 16.17 -10.20
CA PRO A 263 -6.30 17.45 -10.57
C PRO A 263 -5.78 18.24 -9.36
N LEU A 264 -4.67 18.97 -9.54
CA LEU A 264 -4.14 19.88 -8.51
C LEU A 264 -5.16 20.94 -8.05
N ALA A 265 -6.01 21.40 -8.97
CA ALA A 265 -7.10 22.35 -8.67
C ALA A 265 -8.17 21.77 -7.72
N LEU A 266 -8.22 20.44 -7.59
CA LEU A 266 -9.10 19.74 -6.67
C LEU A 266 -8.36 19.22 -5.43
N GLY A 267 -7.11 19.64 -5.20
CA GLY A 267 -6.30 19.21 -4.06
C GLY A 267 -5.34 18.04 -4.35
N GLY A 268 -5.28 17.56 -5.59
CA GLY A 268 -4.37 16.48 -5.97
C GLY A 268 -2.89 16.83 -5.80
N LEU A 269 -2.04 15.79 -5.74
CA LEU A 269 -0.60 15.91 -5.49
C LEU A 269 0.24 15.76 -6.76
N ASN A 270 1.45 16.33 -6.76
CA ASN A 270 2.48 16.01 -7.76
C ASN A 270 3.19 14.69 -7.40
N ASP A 271 2.43 13.59 -7.29
CA ASP A 271 2.94 12.27 -6.94
C ASP A 271 2.87 11.33 -8.15
N VAL A 272 3.84 10.42 -8.30
CA VAL A 272 3.85 9.43 -9.41
C VAL A 272 2.60 8.55 -9.40
N SER A 273 2.09 8.22 -8.22
CA SER A 273 0.86 7.46 -8.03
C SER A 273 -0.41 8.26 -8.32
N ASN A 274 -0.32 9.60 -8.41
CA ASN A 274 -1.42 10.46 -8.84
C ASN A 274 -1.38 10.76 -10.35
N LEU A 275 -0.50 10.16 -11.14
CA LEU A 275 -0.48 10.39 -12.59
C LEU A 275 -1.15 9.24 -13.34
N GLN A 276 -1.67 9.55 -14.53
CA GLN A 276 -2.21 8.60 -15.52
C GLN A 276 -1.81 8.99 -16.94
N LEU A 277 -1.68 7.97 -17.80
CA LEU A 277 -1.42 8.13 -19.21
C LEU A 277 -2.72 8.38 -19.99
N LEU A 278 -2.81 9.48 -20.72
CA LEU A 278 -3.95 9.82 -21.57
C LEU A 278 -3.51 10.15 -23.00
N CYS A 279 -4.40 9.92 -23.96
CA CYS A 279 -4.25 10.50 -25.29
C CYS A 279 -4.60 12.00 -25.25
N LYS A 280 -4.17 12.76 -26.26
CA LYS A 280 -4.46 14.19 -26.38
C LYS A 280 -5.96 14.50 -26.26
N ASP A 281 -6.81 13.71 -26.93
CA ASP A 281 -8.26 13.93 -26.97
C ASP A 281 -8.89 13.75 -25.58
N CYS A 282 -8.59 12.63 -24.91
CA CYS A 282 -9.08 12.35 -23.56
C CYS A 282 -8.54 13.34 -22.53
N ASN A 283 -7.26 13.74 -22.64
CA ASN A 283 -6.67 14.75 -21.77
C ASN A 283 -7.37 16.11 -21.92
N ASN A 284 -7.63 16.55 -23.16
CA ASN A 284 -8.35 17.79 -23.44
C ASN A 284 -9.79 17.72 -22.94
N GLN A 285 -10.47 16.58 -23.10
CA GLN A 285 -11.82 16.36 -22.61
C GLN A 285 -11.86 16.40 -21.07
N LYS A 286 -10.89 15.78 -20.39
CA LYS A 286 -10.76 15.80 -18.93
C LYS A 286 -10.54 17.22 -18.40
N GLY A 287 -9.52 17.90 -18.93
CA GLY A 287 -9.12 19.24 -18.47
C GLY A 287 -8.89 19.27 -16.96
N GLY A 288 -9.46 20.27 -16.28
CA GLY A 288 -9.34 20.42 -14.82
C GLY A 288 -10.26 19.54 -13.98
N ARG A 289 -10.97 18.56 -14.56
CA ARG A 289 -11.94 17.70 -13.88
C ARG A 289 -11.36 16.33 -13.55
N THR A 290 -12.01 15.63 -12.63
CA THR A 290 -11.87 14.18 -12.48
C THR A 290 -12.70 13.48 -13.54
N VAL A 291 -12.18 12.39 -14.09
CA VAL A 291 -12.89 11.48 -14.99
C VAL A 291 -12.68 10.06 -14.49
N PRO A 292 -13.63 9.14 -14.71
CA PRO A 292 -13.43 7.74 -14.38
C PRO A 292 -12.13 7.22 -15.01
N VAL A 293 -11.30 6.60 -14.20
CA VAL A 293 -10.14 5.85 -14.68
C VAL A 293 -10.64 4.51 -15.21
N GLY A 294 -10.08 4.04 -16.33
CA GLY A 294 -10.41 2.74 -16.87
C GLY A 294 -10.04 1.63 -15.88
N ASP A 295 -10.96 0.67 -15.72
CA ASP A 295 -10.80 -0.54 -14.91
C ASP A 295 -10.45 -1.77 -15.76
N VAL A 296 -10.36 -1.60 -17.09
CA VAL A 296 -10.00 -2.66 -18.03
C VAL A 296 -8.49 -2.74 -18.18
N TYR A 297 -7.92 -3.90 -17.88
CA TYR A 297 -6.51 -4.21 -18.07
C TYR A 297 -6.34 -5.31 -19.12
N GLU A 298 -5.25 -5.26 -19.87
CA GLU A 298 -4.88 -6.31 -20.80
C GLU A 298 -4.52 -7.61 -20.04
N ARG A 299 -4.97 -8.75 -20.57
CA ARG A 299 -4.62 -10.06 -20.00
C ARG A 299 -3.13 -10.33 -20.16
N TRP A 300 -2.56 -11.09 -19.23
CA TRP A 300 -1.14 -11.47 -19.30
C TRP A 300 -0.82 -12.38 -20.50
N TYR A 301 -1.80 -13.16 -20.97
CA TYR A 301 -1.70 -14.00 -22.15
C TYR A 301 -3.10 -14.23 -22.74
N PRO A 302 -3.22 -14.61 -24.03
CA PRO A 302 -4.49 -15.00 -24.62
C PRO A 302 -5.11 -16.17 -23.83
N ILE A 303 -6.38 -16.05 -23.48
CA ILE A 303 -7.14 -17.11 -22.82
C ILE A 303 -8.28 -17.48 -23.74
N ASP A 304 -8.24 -18.69 -24.27
CA ASP A 304 -9.37 -19.32 -24.93
C ASP A 304 -10.41 -19.65 -23.86
N ARG A 305 -11.47 -18.85 -23.80
CA ARG A 305 -12.61 -19.20 -22.95
C ARG A 305 -13.29 -20.39 -23.59
N LEU A 306 -13.54 -21.44 -22.80
CA LEU A 306 -14.44 -22.50 -23.20
C LEU A 306 -15.75 -21.88 -23.73
N PRO A 307 -16.33 -22.41 -24.82
CA PRO A 307 -17.62 -21.95 -25.36
C PRO A 307 -18.67 -21.83 -24.25
N ARG A 308 -19.67 -20.95 -24.45
CA ARG A 308 -20.70 -20.74 -23.42
C ARG A 308 -21.40 -22.02 -22.98
N ASP A 309 -21.46 -22.99 -23.89
CA ASP A 309 -22.17 -24.26 -23.77
C ASP A 309 -21.24 -25.43 -23.36
N ASP A 310 -19.99 -25.14 -22.97
CA ASP A 310 -19.05 -26.16 -22.56
C ASP A 310 -19.43 -26.75 -21.18
N PRO A 311 -19.61 -28.07 -21.06
CA PRO A 311 -20.00 -28.71 -19.80
C PRO A 311 -18.95 -28.60 -18.68
N LEU A 312 -17.72 -28.20 -18.98
CA LEU A 312 -16.65 -27.96 -17.99
C LEU A 312 -16.58 -26.49 -17.52
N ARG A 313 -17.47 -25.62 -18.02
CA ARG A 313 -17.57 -24.24 -17.55
C ARG A 313 -18.25 -24.22 -16.18
N LEU A 314 -17.45 -24.42 -15.13
CA LEU A 314 -17.87 -24.26 -13.73
C LEU A 314 -18.47 -22.86 -13.55
N VAL A 315 -19.67 -22.83 -12.97
CA VAL A 315 -20.50 -21.64 -12.72
C VAL A 315 -19.75 -20.61 -11.87
#